data_AF-A0A840E8Q2-F1
#
_entry.id   AF-A0A840E8Q2-F1
#
_cell.length_a   1.000
_cell.length_b   1.000
_cell.length_c   1.000
_cell.angle_alpha   90.00
_cell.angle_beta   90.00
_cell.angle_gamma   90.00
#
_symmetry.space_group_name_H-M   'P 1'
#
loop_
_entity.id
_entity.type
_entity.pdbx_description
1 polymer ?
#
loop_
_entity_poly.entity_id
_entity_poly.type
_entity_poly.pdbx_seq_one_letter_code
_entity_poly.pdbx_strand_id
1 'polypeptide(L)'
;MKDRINKLLPQAYAAVKAELSPRGEPIQKEYQGYISSFGASVMQMGLLPTLAVFADKKVENRKEKLAARTPVEHDDAQAGAAEATNAGRGNAGKQENPRALLNILHAVVCSDASSLSPTVKHVLQASQYERITSDRTDKLVFEAAIAISKRERDISELRTHLLDAAVAVKLAIRTFKLE
;
A
#
# COMPACT_ATOMS: atom_id res chain seq x y z
N MET A 1 21.87 0.98 -10.86
CA MET A 1 20.88 0.79 -9.75
C MET A 1 21.06 1.82 -8.64
N LYS A 2 22.26 1.92 -8.03
CA LYS A 2 22.54 2.87 -6.93
C LYS A 2 22.20 4.34 -7.28
N ASP A 3 22.57 4.79 -8.49
CA ASP A 3 22.31 6.17 -8.90
C ASP A 3 20.82 6.49 -9.06
N ARG A 4 20.02 5.53 -9.52
CA ARG A 4 18.56 5.70 -9.60
C ARG A 4 17.96 5.82 -8.20
N ILE A 5 18.32 4.93 -7.29
CA ILE A 5 17.81 4.94 -5.91
C ILE A 5 18.18 6.26 -5.22
N ASN A 6 19.43 6.74 -5.38
CA ASN A 6 19.88 7.99 -4.79
C ASN A 6 19.06 9.20 -5.27
N LYS A 7 18.67 9.23 -6.55
CA LYS A 7 17.79 10.27 -7.09
C LYS A 7 16.38 10.23 -6.49
N LEU A 8 15.90 9.04 -6.13
CA LEU A 8 14.57 8.85 -5.53
C LEU A 8 14.54 9.16 -4.02
N LEU A 9 15.68 9.18 -3.32
CA LEU A 9 15.71 9.37 -1.86
C LEU A 9 15.02 10.66 -1.37
N PRO A 10 15.25 11.86 -1.97
CA PRO A 10 14.57 13.08 -1.53
C PRO A 10 13.04 12.98 -1.70
N GLN A 11 12.60 12.34 -2.79
CA GLN A 11 11.19 12.17 -3.12
C GLN A 11 10.53 11.13 -2.21
N ALA A 12 11.23 10.04 -1.91
CA ALA A 12 10.80 9.03 -0.96
C ALA A 12 10.66 9.59 0.45
N TYR A 13 11.61 10.42 0.89
CA TYR A 13 11.50 11.11 2.18
C TYR A 13 10.28 12.04 2.22
N ALA A 14 10.09 12.86 1.19
CA ALA A 14 8.94 13.77 1.10
C ALA A 14 7.60 13.01 1.10
N ALA A 15 7.48 11.93 0.33
CA ALA A 15 6.27 11.12 0.26
C ALA A 15 5.97 10.39 1.59
N VAL A 16 7.00 9.81 2.23
CA VAL A 16 6.86 9.18 3.55
C VAL A 16 6.42 10.20 4.59
N LYS A 17 7.03 11.40 4.60
CA LYS A 17 6.65 12.47 5.51
C LYS A 17 5.21 12.92 5.28
N ALA A 18 4.80 13.11 4.03
CA ALA A 18 3.44 13.56 3.71
C ALA A 18 2.37 12.53 4.10
N GLU A 19 2.61 11.25 3.85
CA GLU A 19 1.61 10.19 4.05
C GLU A 19 1.62 9.60 5.47
N LEU A 20 2.79 9.44 6.10
CA LEU A 20 2.93 8.70 7.36
C LEU A 20 3.31 9.57 8.57
N SER A 21 3.87 10.76 8.34
CA SER A 21 4.32 11.66 9.41
C SER A 21 4.03 13.14 9.10
N PRO A 22 2.78 13.50 8.73
CA PRO A 22 2.45 14.85 8.26
C PRO A 22 2.71 15.93 9.32
N ARG A 23 2.64 15.58 10.61
CA ARG A 23 2.90 16.47 11.75
C ARG A 23 4.20 16.15 12.47
N GLY A 24 5.03 15.27 11.91
CA GLY A 24 6.28 14.82 12.52
C GLY A 24 6.10 13.73 13.59
N GLU A 25 4.97 13.03 13.59
CA GLU A 25 4.75 11.88 14.45
C GLU A 25 5.69 10.71 14.12
N PRO A 26 6.02 9.84 15.11
CA PRO A 26 6.71 8.59 14.84
C PRO A 26 5.98 7.74 13.79
N ILE A 27 6.75 6.99 13.00
CA ILE A 27 6.21 6.05 12.02
C ILE A 27 6.08 4.67 12.66
N GLN A 28 4.93 4.04 12.51
CA GLN A 28 4.70 2.67 12.95
C GLN A 28 5.71 1.70 12.31
N LYS A 29 6.34 0.85 13.13
CA LYS A 29 7.36 -0.12 12.68
C LYS A 29 6.84 -1.10 11.61
N GLU A 30 5.53 -1.32 11.55
CA GLU A 30 4.82 -2.20 10.63
C GLU A 30 5.08 -1.82 9.17
N TYR A 31 5.28 -0.53 8.86
CA TYR A 31 5.65 -0.08 7.52
C TYR A 31 6.99 -0.63 7.04
N GLN A 32 7.93 -0.96 7.94
CA GLN A 32 9.15 -1.68 7.56
C GLN A 32 8.86 -3.12 7.13
N GLY A 33 7.88 -3.75 7.80
CA GLY A 33 7.36 -5.06 7.44
C GLY A 33 6.69 -5.01 6.07
N TYR A 34 5.78 -4.06 5.85
CA TYR A 34 5.06 -3.89 4.59
C TYR A 34 5.99 -3.63 3.40
N ILE A 35 6.98 -2.75 3.54
CA ILE A 35 7.89 -2.48 2.42
C ILE A 35 8.82 -3.68 2.11
N SER A 36 9.20 -4.44 3.13
CA SER A 36 10.01 -5.64 2.95
C SER A 36 9.19 -6.77 2.31
N SER A 37 7.94 -6.96 2.72
CA SER A 37 7.05 -7.95 2.12
C SER A 37 6.64 -7.57 0.70
N PHE A 38 6.43 -6.28 0.41
CA PHE A 38 6.16 -5.81 -0.95
C PHE A 38 7.26 -6.23 -1.93
N GLY A 39 8.53 -5.93 -1.61
CA GLY A 39 9.66 -6.31 -2.45
C GLY A 39 9.74 -7.82 -2.67
N ALA A 40 9.60 -8.61 -1.60
CA ALA A 40 9.60 -10.08 -1.69
C ALA A 40 8.44 -10.62 -2.54
N SER A 41 7.23 -10.08 -2.36
CA SER A 41 6.04 -10.45 -3.14
C SER A 41 6.20 -10.14 -4.62
N VAL A 42 6.70 -8.96 -4.98
CA VAL A 42 6.97 -8.60 -6.38
C VAL A 42 7.98 -9.58 -6.99
N MET A 43 8.98 -10.03 -6.24
CA MET A 43 9.97 -11.01 -6.73
C MET A 43 9.36 -12.41 -6.89
N GLN A 44 8.56 -12.88 -5.94
CA GLN A 44 8.04 -14.26 -5.88
C GLN A 44 6.82 -14.49 -6.76
N MET A 45 5.81 -13.63 -6.70
CA MET A 45 4.54 -13.81 -7.43
C MET A 45 4.36 -12.83 -8.59
N GLY A 46 5.22 -11.82 -8.70
CA GLY A 46 5.13 -10.82 -9.76
C GLY A 46 4.31 -9.58 -9.40
N LEU A 47 4.30 -8.60 -10.29
CA LEU A 47 3.82 -7.25 -9.97
C LEU A 47 2.30 -7.19 -9.75
N LEU A 48 1.51 -7.66 -10.71
CA LEU A 48 0.04 -7.60 -10.65
C LEU A 48 -0.56 -8.28 -9.41
N PRO A 49 -0.24 -9.55 -9.10
CA PRO A 49 -0.81 -10.18 -7.90
C PRO A 49 -0.33 -9.50 -6.61
N THR A 50 0.88 -8.92 -6.59
CA THR A 50 1.34 -8.11 -5.45
C THR A 50 0.53 -6.85 -5.27
N LEU A 51 0.34 -6.08 -6.35
CA LEU A 51 -0.46 -4.87 -6.29
C LEU A 51 -1.91 -5.17 -5.90
N ALA A 52 -2.49 -6.29 -6.36
CA ALA A 52 -3.82 -6.72 -5.94
C ALA A 52 -3.90 -6.97 -4.42
N VAL A 53 -2.92 -7.67 -3.84
CA VAL A 53 -2.88 -7.94 -2.39
C VAL A 53 -2.74 -6.67 -1.57
N PHE A 54 -1.94 -5.71 -2.02
CA PHE A 54 -1.73 -4.44 -1.30
C PHE A 54 -2.84 -3.42 -1.55
N ALA A 55 -3.57 -3.53 -2.66
CA ALA A 55 -4.74 -2.71 -2.96
C ALA A 55 -6.03 -3.25 -2.31
N ASP A 56 -6.09 -4.55 -1.97
CA ASP A 56 -7.27 -5.17 -1.41
C ASP A 56 -7.56 -4.65 0.01
N LYS A 57 -8.83 -4.27 0.24
CA LYS A 57 -9.33 -3.72 1.50
C LYS A 57 -9.41 -4.78 2.62
N LYS A 58 -9.23 -6.07 2.31
CA LYS A 58 -9.57 -7.21 3.18
C LYS A 58 -8.43 -7.83 3.98
N VAL A 59 -7.18 -7.35 3.88
CA VAL A 59 -6.07 -7.92 4.68
C VAL A 59 -6.35 -7.80 6.20
N GLU A 60 -7.22 -6.87 6.60
CA GLU A 60 -7.66 -6.62 7.98
C GLU A 60 -8.33 -7.78 8.73
N ASN A 61 -8.91 -8.80 8.08
CA ASN A 61 -9.81 -9.74 8.79
C ASN A 61 -9.31 -11.18 8.97
N ARG A 62 -8.08 -11.52 8.57
CA ARG A 62 -7.60 -12.93 8.68
C ARG A 62 -7.06 -13.32 10.04
N LYS A 63 -6.46 -12.40 10.81
CA LYS A 63 -6.00 -12.72 12.18
C LYS A 63 -7.18 -12.92 13.14
N GLU A 64 -8.26 -12.16 12.97
CA GLU A 64 -9.45 -12.24 13.82
C GLU A 64 -10.35 -13.44 13.47
N LYS A 65 -10.53 -13.76 12.17
CA LYS A 65 -11.32 -14.95 11.77
C LYS A 65 -10.63 -16.30 11.96
N LEU A 66 -9.31 -16.34 12.07
CA LEU A 66 -8.56 -17.59 12.31
C LEU A 66 -8.48 -17.92 13.81
N ALA A 67 -8.55 -16.92 14.69
CA ALA A 67 -8.65 -17.11 16.14
C ALA A 67 -10.07 -17.50 16.61
N ALA A 68 -11.11 -17.16 15.84
CA ALA A 68 -12.51 -17.40 16.18
C ALA A 68 -13.08 -18.76 15.71
N ARG A 69 -12.23 -19.70 15.26
CA ARG A 69 -12.65 -21.07 14.92
C ARG A 69 -12.04 -22.07 15.88
N THR A 70 -12.56 -22.10 17.11
CA THR A 70 -12.55 -23.33 17.92
C THR A 70 -13.73 -24.20 17.49
N PRO A 71 -13.55 -25.51 17.26
CA PRO A 71 -14.62 -26.40 16.83
C PRO A 71 -15.34 -26.98 18.05
N VAL A 72 -16.59 -26.60 18.31
CA VAL A 72 -17.47 -27.35 19.22
C VAL A 72 -18.93 -27.25 18.74
N GLU A 73 -19.37 -28.36 18.15
CA GLU A 73 -20.67 -29.06 18.30
C GLU A 73 -22.02 -28.42 17.91
N HIS A 74 -22.85 -29.32 17.38
CA HIS A 74 -24.25 -29.17 16.98
C HIS A 74 -25.17 -28.93 18.18
N ASP A 75 -26.17 -28.05 18.04
CA ASP A 75 -27.61 -28.37 18.21
C ASP A 75 -28.47 -27.08 18.24
N ASP A 76 -29.78 -27.30 18.18
CA ASP A 76 -30.84 -26.46 17.62
C ASP A 76 -31.24 -25.16 18.36
N ALA A 77 -31.84 -24.27 17.56
CA ALA A 77 -32.95 -23.33 17.84
C ALA A 77 -33.16 -22.77 19.27
N GLN A 78 -33.22 -21.43 19.41
CA GLN A 78 -34.47 -20.67 19.62
C GLN A 78 -34.24 -19.14 19.71
N ALA A 79 -35.29 -18.39 19.39
CA ALA A 79 -35.38 -16.92 19.46
C ALA A 79 -35.56 -16.40 20.90
N GLY A 80 -35.09 -15.18 21.19
CA GLY A 80 -35.48 -14.46 22.40
C GLY A 80 -34.65 -13.22 22.75
N ALA A 81 -35.29 -12.05 22.60
CA ALA A 81 -35.22 -10.79 23.38
C ALA A 81 -33.91 -10.28 24.02
N ALA A 82 -33.66 -8.99 23.71
CA ALA A 82 -33.26 -7.88 24.59
C ALA A 82 -32.08 -8.06 25.57
N GLU A 83 -31.06 -7.20 25.46
CA GLU A 83 -30.95 -6.02 26.33
C GLU A 83 -29.73 -5.16 25.97
N ALA A 84 -29.93 -3.86 26.13
CA ALA A 84 -28.94 -2.81 25.99
C ALA A 84 -27.82 -2.95 27.03
N THR A 85 -26.65 -2.40 26.72
CA THR A 85 -25.85 -1.47 27.56
C THR A 85 -24.46 -1.37 26.93
N ASN A 86 -24.14 -0.23 26.33
CA ASN A 86 -23.52 0.96 26.92
C ASN A 86 -21.99 0.85 26.97
N ALA A 87 -21.37 2.04 26.83
CA ALA A 87 -20.00 2.36 27.18
C ALA A 87 -18.92 1.82 26.25
N GLY A 88 -18.50 2.69 25.34
CA GLY A 88 -17.26 2.52 24.62
C GLY A 88 -16.96 3.67 23.69
N ARG A 89 -16.87 4.91 24.21
CA ARG A 89 -15.97 5.91 23.62
C ARG A 89 -14.54 5.39 23.76
N GLY A 90 -14.21 4.39 22.96
CA GLY A 90 -12.89 3.82 22.82
C GLY A 90 -12.19 4.57 21.71
N ASN A 91 -11.08 5.18 22.08
CA ASN A 91 -10.14 5.90 21.23
C ASN A 91 -9.99 5.23 19.85
N ALA A 92 -10.28 5.94 18.77
CA ALA A 92 -10.10 5.46 17.40
C ALA A 92 -8.61 5.21 17.16
N GLY A 93 -8.16 3.98 17.41
CA GLY A 93 -6.84 3.51 17.03
C GLY A 93 -6.69 3.72 15.52
N LYS A 94 -5.66 4.47 15.12
CA LYS A 94 -5.30 4.67 13.72
C LYS A 94 -5.11 3.30 13.06
N GLN A 95 -6.12 2.84 12.32
CA GLN A 95 -6.12 1.54 11.65
C GLN A 95 -5.09 1.60 10.49
N GLU A 96 -4.11 0.69 10.53
CA GLU A 96 -2.90 0.76 9.71
C GLU A 96 -3.13 0.16 8.32
N ASN A 97 -2.98 0.97 7.28
CA ASN A 97 -3.41 0.58 5.94
C ASN A 97 -2.21 0.33 5.01
N PRO A 98 -1.94 -0.91 4.56
CA PRO A 98 -0.89 -1.19 3.57
C PRO A 98 -1.08 -0.44 2.24
N ARG A 99 -2.25 0.18 2.01
CA ARG A 99 -2.48 1.09 0.88
C ARG A 99 -1.70 2.40 0.95
N ALA A 100 -1.41 2.92 2.14
CA ALA A 100 -0.55 4.11 2.26
C ALA A 100 0.82 3.85 1.62
N LEU A 101 1.31 2.59 1.67
CA LEU A 101 2.53 2.21 0.96
C LEU A 101 2.39 2.36 -0.57
N LEU A 102 1.26 1.98 -1.16
CA LEU A 102 1.03 2.13 -2.60
C LEU A 102 0.99 3.61 -3.02
N ASN A 103 0.39 4.48 -2.20
CA ASN A 103 0.38 5.93 -2.44
C ASN A 103 1.80 6.52 -2.42
N ILE A 104 2.61 6.12 -1.44
CA ILE A 104 4.01 6.55 -1.34
C ILE A 104 4.80 6.07 -2.57
N LEU A 105 4.67 4.80 -2.93
CA LEU A 105 5.36 4.23 -4.10
C LEU A 105 4.94 4.93 -5.40
N HIS A 106 3.64 5.21 -5.57
CA HIS A 106 3.12 5.97 -6.69
C HIS A 106 3.74 7.37 -6.76
N ALA A 107 3.76 8.10 -5.64
CA ALA A 107 4.30 9.45 -5.56
C ALA A 107 5.79 9.47 -5.94
N VAL A 108 6.57 8.50 -5.45
CA VAL A 108 8.00 8.38 -5.76
C VAL A 108 8.22 8.08 -7.24
N VAL A 109 7.52 7.10 -7.81
CA VAL A 109 7.67 6.75 -9.23
C VAL A 109 7.25 7.90 -10.15
N CYS A 110 6.17 8.61 -9.83
CA CYS A 110 5.70 9.76 -10.62
C CYS A 110 6.66 10.95 -10.57
N SER A 111 7.47 11.06 -9.52
CA SER A 111 8.39 12.17 -9.33
C SER A 111 9.67 12.05 -10.19
N ASP A 112 9.94 10.87 -10.77
CA ASP A 112 10.96 10.66 -11.81
C ASP A 112 10.33 10.23 -13.16
N ALA A 113 9.27 10.94 -13.57
CA ALA A 113 8.60 10.68 -14.85
C ALA A 113 9.47 10.92 -16.10
N SER A 114 10.71 11.38 -15.95
CA SER A 114 11.68 11.52 -17.05
C SER A 114 12.29 10.18 -17.47
N SER A 115 12.31 9.23 -16.54
CA SER A 115 12.91 7.90 -16.71
C SER A 115 11.92 6.85 -17.22
N LEU A 116 10.62 7.17 -17.24
CA LEU A 116 9.54 6.27 -17.64
C LEU A 116 9.23 6.40 -19.14
N SER A 117 8.85 5.29 -19.76
CA SER A 117 8.32 5.28 -21.12
C SER A 117 7.04 6.12 -21.21
N PRO A 118 6.75 6.72 -22.38
CA PRO A 118 5.55 7.53 -22.57
C PRO A 118 4.26 6.80 -22.20
N THR A 119 4.18 5.49 -22.46
CA THR A 119 3.02 4.66 -22.09
C THR A 119 2.84 4.61 -20.57
N VAL A 120 3.89 4.21 -19.84
CA VAL A 120 3.82 4.06 -18.38
C VAL A 120 3.52 5.41 -17.73
N LYS A 121 4.19 6.46 -18.20
CA LYS A 121 3.95 7.83 -17.76
C LYS A 121 2.50 8.25 -18.00
N HIS A 122 1.99 8.07 -19.22
CA HIS A 122 0.63 8.46 -19.55
C HIS A 122 -0.38 7.71 -18.69
N VAL A 123 -0.20 6.42 -18.47
CA VAL A 123 -1.13 5.61 -17.66
C VAL A 123 -1.08 6.02 -16.18
N LEU A 124 0.11 6.28 -15.61
CA LEU A 124 0.26 6.77 -14.24
C LEU A 124 -0.20 8.24 -14.06
N GLN A 125 -0.23 9.03 -15.12
CA GLN A 125 -0.70 10.42 -15.09
C GLN A 125 -2.19 10.54 -15.40
N ALA A 126 -2.72 9.72 -16.31
CA ALA A 126 -4.15 9.66 -16.65
C ALA A 126 -4.98 9.23 -15.45
N SER A 127 -4.43 8.33 -14.63
CA SER A 127 -5.01 7.94 -13.35
C SER A 127 -5.10 9.15 -12.37
N GLN A 128 -4.26 10.18 -12.51
CA GLN A 128 -4.39 11.43 -11.75
C GLN A 128 -5.53 12.34 -12.25
N TYR A 129 -6.09 12.11 -13.44
CA TYR A 129 -7.12 12.98 -14.01
C TYR A 129 -8.55 12.61 -13.56
N GLU A 130 -8.79 11.38 -13.10
CA GLU A 130 -10.07 10.97 -12.48
C GLU A 130 -10.25 11.48 -11.03
N ARG A 131 -9.44 12.45 -10.61
CA ARG A 131 -9.36 13.06 -9.26
C ARG A 131 -10.61 13.80 -8.76
N ILE A 132 -11.77 13.66 -9.39
CA ILE A 132 -13.00 14.36 -8.97
C ILE A 132 -13.76 13.61 -7.85
N THR A 133 -13.34 12.40 -7.45
CA THR A 133 -13.94 11.73 -6.28
C THR A 133 -12.88 11.27 -5.26
N SER A 134 -13.04 11.75 -4.02
CA SER A 134 -12.11 11.68 -2.89
C SER A 134 -11.77 10.28 -2.35
N ASP A 135 -12.12 9.19 -3.03
CA ASP A 135 -12.10 7.82 -2.47
C ASP A 135 -11.25 6.80 -3.28
N ARG A 136 -10.41 7.22 -4.25
CA ARG A 136 -9.81 6.28 -5.24
C ARG A 136 -8.32 6.43 -5.56
N THR A 137 -7.51 7.12 -4.75
CA THR A 137 -6.05 7.17 -4.96
C THR A 137 -5.37 5.80 -4.81
N ASP A 138 -6.02 4.84 -4.13
CA ASP A 138 -5.48 3.52 -3.79
C ASP A 138 -5.39 2.53 -4.97
N LYS A 139 -6.00 2.86 -6.11
CA LYS A 139 -6.03 1.96 -7.28
C LYS A 139 -5.11 2.38 -8.42
N LEU A 140 -4.48 3.55 -8.36
CA LEU A 140 -3.80 4.14 -9.52
C LEU A 140 -2.66 3.27 -10.06
N VAL A 141 -1.80 2.74 -9.18
CA VAL A 141 -0.68 1.87 -9.60
C VAL A 141 -1.19 0.51 -10.07
N PHE A 142 -2.26 0.00 -9.44
CA PHE A 142 -2.85 -1.29 -9.81
C PHE A 142 -3.56 -1.23 -11.16
N GLU A 143 -4.41 -0.22 -11.37
CA GLU A 143 -5.08 0.06 -12.64
C GLU A 143 -4.05 0.35 -13.74
N ALA A 144 -2.99 1.07 -13.41
CA ALA A 144 -1.91 1.30 -14.35
C ALA A 144 -1.23 -0.01 -14.79
N ALA A 145 -0.92 -0.87 -13.82
CA ALA A 145 -0.35 -2.19 -14.11
C ALA A 145 -1.30 -3.06 -14.94
N ILE A 146 -2.62 -2.99 -14.72
CA ILE A 146 -3.61 -3.71 -15.55
C ILE A 146 -3.59 -3.17 -16.98
N ALA A 147 -3.61 -1.84 -17.16
CA ALA A 147 -3.66 -1.21 -18.47
C ALA A 147 -2.45 -1.56 -19.34
N ILE A 148 -1.26 -1.69 -18.73
CA ILE A 148 -0.01 -2.05 -19.44
C ILE A 148 0.33 -3.55 -19.36
N SER A 149 -0.51 -4.38 -18.72
CA SER A 149 -0.21 -5.79 -18.44
C SER A 149 0.11 -6.62 -19.69
N LYS A 150 -0.49 -6.28 -20.83
CA LYS A 150 -0.27 -6.93 -22.13
C LYS A 150 1.05 -6.50 -22.80
N ARG A 151 1.76 -5.52 -22.25
CA ARG A 151 3.00 -4.95 -22.79
C ARG A 151 4.15 -5.34 -21.88
N GLU A 152 4.80 -6.47 -22.18
CA GLU A 152 5.86 -7.04 -21.34
C GLU A 152 6.99 -6.06 -21.00
N ARG A 153 7.35 -5.19 -21.94
CA ARG A 153 8.36 -4.14 -21.72
C ARG A 153 7.90 -3.12 -20.66
N ASP A 154 6.68 -2.63 -20.79
CA ASP A 154 6.14 -1.56 -19.95
C ASP A 154 5.85 -2.07 -18.52
N ILE A 155 5.35 -3.31 -18.38
CA ILE A 155 5.14 -3.92 -17.06
C ILE A 155 6.46 -4.23 -16.34
N SER A 156 7.50 -4.64 -17.10
CA SER A 156 8.84 -4.90 -16.55
C SER A 156 9.54 -3.61 -16.12
N GLU A 157 9.36 -2.54 -16.90
CA GLU A 157 9.79 -1.20 -16.53
C GLU A 157 9.10 -0.74 -15.25
N LEU A 158 7.76 -0.75 -15.19
CA LEU A 158 7.00 -0.36 -14.00
C LEU A 158 7.43 -1.17 -12.76
N ARG A 159 7.65 -2.49 -12.92
CA ARG A 159 8.17 -3.35 -11.86
C ARG A 159 9.53 -2.88 -11.34
N THR A 160 10.44 -2.54 -12.24
CA THR A 160 11.79 -2.07 -11.89
C THR A 160 11.73 -0.75 -11.12
N HIS A 161 10.93 0.21 -11.59
CA HIS A 161 10.77 1.50 -10.92
C HIS A 161 10.12 1.36 -9.54
N LEU A 162 9.12 0.49 -9.40
CA LEU A 162 8.50 0.21 -8.11
C LEU A 162 9.46 -0.48 -7.12
N LEU A 163 10.35 -1.35 -7.60
CA LEU A 163 11.38 -1.96 -6.76
C LEU A 163 12.44 -0.94 -6.32
N ASP A 164 12.87 -0.02 -7.19
CA ASP A 164 13.78 1.06 -6.80
C ASP A 164 13.13 2.01 -5.78
N ALA A 165 11.88 2.39 -6.04
CA ALA A 165 11.09 3.21 -5.13
C ALA A 165 10.92 2.51 -3.78
N ALA A 166 10.68 1.19 -3.78
CA ALA A 166 10.58 0.41 -2.56
C ALA A 166 11.86 0.44 -1.73
N VAL A 167 13.03 0.33 -2.38
CA VAL A 167 14.32 0.46 -1.69
C VAL A 167 14.50 1.87 -1.15
N ALA A 168 14.20 2.91 -1.94
CA ALA A 168 14.30 4.31 -1.51
C ALA A 168 13.38 4.61 -0.31
N VAL A 169 12.13 4.14 -0.33
CA VAL A 169 11.16 4.26 0.77
C VAL A 169 11.64 3.53 2.01
N LYS A 170 12.16 2.31 1.87
CA LYS A 170 12.73 1.56 2.99
C LYS A 170 13.90 2.32 3.65
N LEU A 171 14.75 2.96 2.85
CA LEU A 171 15.84 3.80 3.36
C LEU A 171 15.30 5.08 4.01
N ALA A 172 14.30 5.72 3.41
CA ALA A 172 13.67 6.91 3.97
C ALA A 172 13.01 6.64 5.32
N ILE A 173 12.22 5.56 5.47
CA ILE A 173 11.56 5.19 6.74
C ILE A 173 12.57 5.05 7.88
N ARG A 174 13.78 4.52 7.62
CA ARG A 174 14.84 4.39 8.63
C ARG A 174 15.36 5.72 9.19
N THR A 175 15.05 6.84 8.54
CA THR A 175 15.44 8.18 9.01
C THR A 175 14.45 8.78 10.01
N PHE A 176 13.26 8.18 10.17
CA PHE A 176 12.24 8.63 11.10
C PHE A 176 12.33 7.88 12.43
N LYS A 177 11.83 8.52 13.50
CA LYS A 177 11.59 7.82 14.77
C LYS A 177 10.47 6.81 14.56
N LEU A 178 10.62 5.63 15.14
CA LEU A 178 9.64 4.56 15.05
C LEU A 178 8.86 4.43 16.35
N GLU A 179 7.58 4.07 16.23
CA GLU A 179 6.70 3.70 17.34
C GLU A 179 6.67 2.18 17.56
#